data_AF-A0A3M2G5C2-F1
#
_entry.id   AF-A0A3M2G5C2-F1
#
_cell.length_a   1.000
_cell.length_b   1.000
_cell.length_c   1.000
_cell.angle_alpha   90.00
_cell.angle_beta   90.00
_cell.angle_gamma   90.00
#
_symmetry.space_group_name_H-M   'P 1'
#
loop_
_entity.id
_entity.type
_entity.pdbx_description
1 polymer ?
#
loop_
_entity_poly.entity_id
_entity_poly.type
_entity_poly.pdbx_seq_one_letter_code
_entity_poly.pdbx_strand_id
1 'polypeptide(L)'
;MANKPLFHERINRTVTDEQGKQYVQIRHENRFYKVEFVETEAELNSIKTLNQEIFTGHQSLTYRQLMNLIGHGKALIIRDDAGAIVAKSLILLEPVDDPDVKLAPKINPRLATGEAYTYEIFILDESIHLHYFFVLLKAQKVIALEAGKKKMFLPVKFDNVGGIRDRIEEGFRITGYDANWYPAEESGERERLIMECDLINDPLPFDPIGKSLRLEQERIPVIRTVTDKHVILAMRPVELAIPISSSLEMDNLARDAIEQTLLSGYIGTGLLLADEYGHTLPGQNLLIFHKNDDYYPPDSLFYDPHVTTEYGRLREVIVCYPPETAQIDPEDVINDIQKLNVGNVDTIAYKEEYQQFVRTLQEHDVHIVRTNVVGKGGKTVVFTRDPAVTIGNTFVVGRLAKEQRTYETNGMIRTARGKKMVVLLDDAEAIIEGGDVIFIGDKKLAVGLGQRTTPAGLQRLQETFPDYEFIGVVHQELHLDVLFTVLGEKTCLLDVTRLPESFIERLKDEGYQMVIAEPSEQVTLGCNVVCLDNNKVIAVAENPITNQRLRDAGIEVIEVSMPNIIKNGGGPRCMTCPTFREDSDVHP
;
A
#
# COMPACT_ATOMS: atom_id res chain seq x y z
N MET A 1 34.40 16.76 -2.51
CA MET A 1 34.18 15.73 -1.47
C MET A 1 33.10 14.80 -1.99
N ALA A 2 33.33 13.49 -1.94
CA ALA A 2 32.53 12.50 -2.65
C ALA A 2 31.05 12.53 -2.23
N ASN A 3 30.16 12.67 -3.21
CA ASN A 3 28.72 12.44 -3.06
C ASN A 3 28.51 10.98 -2.63
N LYS A 4 28.30 10.75 -1.34
CA LYS A 4 27.61 9.54 -0.88
C LYS A 4 26.12 9.75 -1.18
N PRO A 5 25.44 8.87 -1.93
CA PRO A 5 24.00 8.94 -2.08
C PRO A 5 23.37 8.73 -0.69
N LEU A 6 22.53 9.67 -0.24
CA LEU A 6 21.86 9.68 1.08
C LEU A 6 20.94 8.47 1.34
N PHE A 7 20.76 7.54 0.38
CA PHE A 7 19.61 6.64 0.33
C PHE A 7 19.91 5.12 0.32
N HIS A 8 21.12 4.69 0.69
CA HIS A 8 21.55 3.29 0.44
C HIS A 8 21.26 2.23 1.52
N GLU A 9 20.66 2.52 2.67
CA GLU A 9 20.53 1.49 3.72
C GLU A 9 19.10 1.22 4.18
N ARG A 10 18.20 0.89 3.24
CA ARG A 10 16.90 0.24 3.50
C ARG A 10 16.46 -0.61 2.31
N ILE A 11 17.07 -1.78 2.17
CA ILE A 11 16.78 -2.69 1.05
C ILE A 11 16.55 -4.09 1.60
N ASN A 12 15.40 -4.66 1.27
CA ASN A 12 15.08 -6.07 1.38
C ASN A 12 15.74 -6.80 0.21
N ARG A 13 16.81 -7.55 0.48
CA ARG A 13 17.59 -8.21 -0.58
C ARG A 13 18.38 -9.40 -0.07
N THR A 14 18.79 -10.26 -0.98
CA THR A 14 19.86 -11.22 -0.68
C THR A 14 21.21 -10.50 -0.60
N VAL A 15 21.97 -10.81 0.46
CA VAL A 15 23.31 -10.26 0.75
C VAL A 15 24.29 -11.41 0.94
N THR A 16 25.53 -11.21 0.49
CA THR A 16 26.66 -12.10 0.77
C THR A 16 27.55 -11.42 1.81
N ASP A 17 27.85 -12.11 2.93
CA ASP A 17 28.80 -11.60 3.92
C ASP A 17 30.27 -11.79 3.52
N GLU A 18 31.18 -11.28 4.35
CA GLU A 18 32.63 -11.34 4.11
C GLU A 18 33.17 -12.78 4.01
N GLN A 19 32.43 -13.76 4.53
CA GLN A 19 32.80 -15.18 4.50
C GLN A 19 32.19 -15.91 3.29
N GLY A 20 31.48 -15.19 2.42
CA GLY A 20 30.81 -15.74 1.25
C GLY A 20 29.45 -16.38 1.54
N LYS A 21 28.95 -16.30 2.79
CA LYS A 21 27.66 -16.84 3.18
C LYS A 21 26.54 -15.90 2.76
N GLN A 22 25.51 -16.46 2.11
CA GLN A 22 24.33 -15.71 1.71
C GLN A 22 23.27 -15.71 2.80
N TYR A 23 22.54 -14.61 2.90
CA TYR A 23 21.36 -14.46 3.74
C TYR A 23 20.42 -13.42 3.12
N VAL A 24 19.16 -13.40 3.55
CA VAL A 24 18.24 -12.33 3.19
C VAL A 24 18.23 -11.29 4.29
N GLN A 25 18.61 -10.06 3.95
CA GLN A 25 18.47 -8.91 4.85
C GLN A 25 17.04 -8.38 4.73
N ILE A 26 16.30 -8.36 5.82
CA ILE A 26 14.93 -7.83 5.85
C ILE A 26 14.84 -6.64 6.79
N ARG A 27 14.30 -5.54 6.27
CA ARG A 27 13.83 -4.42 7.06
C ARG A 27 12.38 -4.70 7.45
N HIS A 28 12.11 -4.73 8.74
CA HIS A 28 10.74 -4.75 9.25
C HIS A 28 10.65 -3.80 10.43
N GLU A 29 9.65 -2.92 10.38
CA GLU A 29 9.52 -1.78 11.28
C GLU A 29 10.83 -0.97 11.35
N ASN A 30 11.34 -0.76 12.56
CA ASN A 30 12.55 0.00 12.82
C ASN A 30 13.82 -0.85 12.98
N ARG A 31 13.80 -2.15 12.61
CA ARG A 31 14.95 -3.07 12.79
C ARG A 31 15.32 -3.84 11.51
N PHE A 32 16.59 -4.25 11.43
CA PHE A 32 17.07 -5.16 10.39
C PHE A 32 17.16 -6.57 10.94
N TYR A 33 16.72 -7.52 10.15
CA TYR A 33 16.74 -8.93 10.43
C TYR A 33 17.62 -9.65 9.43
N LYS A 34 18.45 -10.54 9.95
CA LYS A 34 19.21 -11.51 9.16
C LYS A 34 18.38 -12.79 9.08
N VAL A 35 17.84 -13.09 7.90
CA VAL A 35 17.16 -14.35 7.61
C VAL A 35 18.16 -15.26 6.92
N GLU A 36 18.64 -16.27 7.62
CA GLU A 36 19.70 -17.15 7.12
C GLU A 36 19.12 -18.29 6.28
N PHE A 37 19.86 -18.67 5.24
CA PHE A 37 19.63 -19.96 4.59
C PHE A 37 20.19 -21.08 5.47
N VAL A 38 19.49 -22.21 5.50
CA VAL A 38 19.98 -23.41 6.17
C VAL A 38 21.13 -24.03 5.39
N GLU A 39 22.25 -24.27 6.08
CA GLU A 39 23.49 -24.75 5.47
C GLU A 39 23.99 -26.05 6.10
N THR A 40 23.54 -26.38 7.32
CA THR A 40 24.01 -27.56 8.06
C THR A 40 22.91 -28.59 8.30
N GLU A 41 23.29 -29.86 8.43
CA GLU A 41 22.39 -30.96 8.82
C GLU A 41 21.76 -30.71 10.21
N ALA A 42 22.50 -30.08 11.13
CA ALA A 42 21.99 -29.73 12.46
C ALA A 42 20.88 -28.66 12.41
N GLU A 43 21.06 -27.62 11.59
CA GLU A 43 20.01 -26.62 11.35
C GLU A 43 18.81 -27.24 10.63
N LEU A 44 19.05 -28.14 9.69
CA LEU A 44 17.98 -28.84 9.01
C LEU A 44 17.14 -29.71 9.96
N ASN A 45 17.81 -30.37 10.90
CA ASN A 45 17.16 -31.11 11.99
C ASN A 45 16.43 -30.20 12.98
N SER A 46 16.69 -28.89 13.01
CA SER A 46 15.92 -27.93 13.80
C SER A 46 14.68 -27.42 13.07
N ILE A 47 14.65 -27.50 11.73
CA ILE A 47 13.47 -27.14 10.93
C ILE A 47 12.29 -28.07 11.26
N LYS A 48 12.53 -29.31 11.66
CA LYS A 48 11.51 -30.21 12.19
C LYS A 48 12.02 -30.90 13.44
N THR A 49 11.29 -30.84 14.54
CA THR A 49 11.59 -31.63 15.74
C THR A 49 11.55 -33.11 15.39
N LEU A 50 12.69 -33.68 14.98
CA LEU A 50 12.85 -35.10 14.69
C LEU A 50 13.15 -35.80 16.01
N ASN A 51 12.11 -36.08 16.80
CA ASN A 51 12.25 -36.99 17.93
C ASN A 51 12.33 -38.41 17.37
N GLN A 52 13.44 -39.12 17.61
CA GLN A 52 13.61 -40.52 17.15
C GLN A 52 12.69 -41.50 17.88
N GLU A 53 11.96 -41.06 18.90
CA GLU A 53 10.98 -41.86 19.61
C GLU A 53 9.63 -41.12 19.66
N ILE A 54 8.60 -41.81 19.14
CA ILE A 54 7.16 -41.54 19.29
C ILE A 54 6.57 -40.51 18.29
N PHE A 55 6.05 -41.09 17.20
CA PHE A 55 5.08 -40.49 16.27
C PHE A 55 3.69 -40.42 16.92
N THR A 56 3.34 -39.30 17.55
CA THR A 56 1.94 -38.93 17.84
C THR A 56 1.79 -37.41 17.77
N GLY A 57 1.09 -36.90 16.74
CA GLY A 57 0.45 -35.56 16.79
C GLY A 57 0.86 -34.52 15.75
N HIS A 58 2.12 -34.41 15.33
CA HIS A 58 2.53 -33.47 14.27
C HIS A 58 3.55 -34.15 13.34
N GLN A 59 3.10 -34.63 12.17
CA GLN A 59 3.94 -35.51 11.35
C GLN A 59 4.83 -34.75 10.34
N SER A 60 6.12 -34.88 10.63
CA SER A 60 7.32 -34.34 10.00
C SER A 60 7.61 -34.95 8.61
N LEU A 61 8.32 -34.18 7.78
CA LEU A 61 8.97 -34.67 6.56
C LEU A 61 10.19 -35.46 7.02
N THR A 62 10.48 -36.61 6.40
CA THR A 62 11.76 -37.29 6.63
C THR A 62 12.91 -36.38 6.21
N TYR A 63 14.11 -36.60 6.78
CA TYR A 63 15.32 -35.90 6.38
C TYR A 63 15.54 -35.92 4.86
N ARG A 64 15.39 -37.11 4.24
CA ARG A 64 15.49 -37.28 2.78
C ARG A 64 14.46 -36.43 2.02
N GLN A 65 13.20 -36.40 2.47
CA GLN A 65 12.15 -35.60 1.83
C GLN A 65 12.39 -34.11 1.99
N LEU A 66 12.86 -33.67 3.16
CA LEU A 66 13.17 -32.26 3.42
C LEU A 66 14.39 -31.79 2.60
N MET A 67 15.43 -32.62 2.49
CA MET A 67 16.57 -32.38 1.61
C MET A 67 16.14 -32.28 0.14
N ASN A 68 15.24 -33.16 -0.32
CA ASN A 68 14.72 -33.08 -1.67
C ASN A 68 13.98 -31.75 -1.91
N LEU A 69 13.11 -31.34 -0.99
CA LEU A 69 12.40 -30.06 -1.07
C LEU A 69 13.33 -28.85 -1.12
N ILE A 70 14.40 -28.86 -0.32
CA ILE A 70 15.41 -27.79 -0.34
C ILE A 70 16.14 -27.75 -1.69
N GLY A 71 16.34 -28.89 -2.35
CA GLY A 71 16.89 -28.95 -3.70
C GLY A 71 16.09 -28.13 -4.74
N HIS A 72 14.80 -27.91 -4.49
CA HIS A 72 13.90 -27.15 -5.36
C HIS A 72 13.52 -25.77 -4.78
N GLY A 73 14.24 -25.31 -3.76
CA GLY A 73 13.82 -24.15 -2.97
C GLY A 73 14.88 -23.59 -2.03
N LYS A 74 14.43 -22.93 -0.96
CA LYS A 74 15.26 -22.38 0.11
C LYS A 74 14.59 -22.58 1.46
N ALA A 75 15.32 -23.17 2.41
CA ALA A 75 14.91 -23.21 3.80
C ALA A 75 15.53 -22.03 4.57
N LEU A 76 14.72 -21.41 5.42
CA LEU A 76 14.99 -20.14 6.07
C LEU A 76 14.92 -20.30 7.59
N ILE A 77 15.83 -19.66 8.30
CA ILE A 77 15.82 -19.56 9.76
C ILE A 77 16.12 -18.13 10.22
N ILE A 78 15.57 -17.78 11.38
CA ILE A 78 15.92 -16.56 12.11
C ILE A 78 16.48 -16.97 13.46
N ARG A 79 17.56 -16.29 13.87
CA ARG A 79 18.18 -16.44 15.19
C ARG A 79 17.93 -15.22 16.05
N ASP A 80 17.81 -15.43 17.36
CA ASP A 80 17.87 -14.34 18.35
C ASP A 80 19.31 -13.89 18.61
N ASP A 81 19.48 -12.89 19.49
CA ASP A 81 20.78 -12.35 19.88
C ASP A 81 21.68 -13.38 20.61
N ALA A 82 21.07 -14.44 21.18
CA ALA A 82 21.79 -15.55 21.81
C ALA A 82 22.18 -16.64 20.79
N GLY A 83 21.78 -16.50 19.53
CA GLY A 83 22.05 -17.45 18.44
C GLY A 83 21.07 -18.62 18.35
N ALA A 84 20.02 -18.65 19.19
CA ALA A 84 19.00 -19.69 19.15
C ALA A 84 18.03 -19.46 17.99
N ILE A 85 17.59 -20.54 17.33
CA ILE A 85 16.63 -20.45 16.23
C ILE A 85 15.25 -20.17 16.82
N VAL A 86 14.66 -19.04 16.42
CA VAL A 86 13.35 -18.56 16.93
C VAL A 86 12.24 -18.63 15.88
N ALA A 87 12.59 -18.70 14.61
CA ALA A 87 11.62 -18.84 13.53
C ALA A 87 12.22 -19.58 12.33
N LYS A 88 11.36 -20.21 11.53
CA LYS A 88 11.76 -21.01 10.37
C LYS A 88 10.68 -21.05 9.31
N SER A 89 11.10 -21.22 8.06
CA SER A 89 10.21 -21.30 6.90
C SER A 89 10.88 -22.03 5.73
N LEU A 90 10.11 -22.36 4.70
CA LEU A 90 10.61 -22.93 3.45
C LEU A 90 9.86 -22.30 2.26
N ILE A 91 10.55 -22.05 1.17
CA ILE A 91 9.96 -21.64 -0.11
C ILE A 91 10.44 -22.57 -1.20
N LEU A 92 9.54 -23.02 -2.07
CA LEU A 92 9.87 -23.75 -3.29
C LEU A 92 9.79 -22.82 -4.49
N LEU A 93 10.79 -22.88 -5.34
CA LEU A 93 10.92 -22.07 -6.55
C LEU A 93 10.73 -22.93 -7.81
N GLU A 94 10.87 -24.25 -7.68
CA GLU A 94 10.76 -25.19 -8.77
C GLU A 94 9.77 -26.32 -8.41
N PRO A 95 9.13 -26.95 -9.42
CA PRO A 95 8.32 -28.14 -9.19
C PRO A 95 9.16 -29.28 -8.65
N VAL A 96 8.52 -30.19 -7.91
CA VAL A 96 9.16 -31.35 -7.29
C VAL A 96 8.68 -32.62 -8.01
N ASP A 97 9.52 -33.16 -8.90
CA ASP A 97 9.24 -34.32 -9.74
C ASP A 97 9.89 -35.60 -9.17
N ASP A 98 9.56 -35.99 -7.93
CA ASP A 98 10.11 -37.20 -7.30
C ASP A 98 8.98 -38.17 -6.88
N PRO A 99 8.92 -39.40 -7.43
CA PRO A 99 7.90 -40.40 -7.10
C PRO A 99 8.11 -41.12 -5.74
N ASP A 100 9.34 -41.15 -5.20
CA ASP A 100 9.66 -41.68 -3.86
C ASP A 100 9.40 -40.63 -2.77
N VAL A 101 9.54 -39.35 -3.12
CA VAL A 101 8.82 -38.29 -2.45
C VAL A 101 7.39 -38.31 -2.96
N LYS A 102 6.64 -39.35 -2.58
CA LYS A 102 5.23 -39.16 -2.29
C LYS A 102 5.15 -38.07 -1.22
N LEU A 103 5.20 -36.82 -1.66
CA LEU A 103 4.69 -35.69 -0.93
C LEU A 103 3.28 -36.17 -0.63
N ALA A 104 3.02 -36.59 0.62
CA ALA A 104 1.65 -36.64 1.11
C ALA A 104 0.98 -35.37 0.57
N PRO A 105 -0.16 -35.41 -0.16
CA PRO A 105 -0.66 -34.45 -1.18
C PRO A 105 -0.65 -32.93 -0.88
N LYS A 106 0.38 -32.40 -0.23
CA LYS A 106 0.48 -31.15 0.51
C LYS A 106 1.22 -30.06 -0.26
N ILE A 107 1.73 -30.36 -1.44
CA ILE A 107 2.49 -29.41 -2.26
C ILE A 107 2.01 -29.66 -3.69
N ASN A 108 1.59 -28.60 -4.38
CA ASN A 108 1.26 -28.70 -5.80
C ASN A 108 2.54 -29.15 -6.53
N PRO A 109 2.62 -30.39 -7.05
CA PRO A 109 3.84 -30.87 -7.72
C PRO A 109 4.11 -30.10 -9.03
N ARG A 110 3.14 -29.30 -9.50
CA ARG A 110 3.21 -28.51 -10.74
C ARG A 110 3.19 -27.03 -10.40
N LEU A 111 4.32 -26.52 -9.94
CA LEU A 111 4.59 -25.09 -9.98
C LEU A 111 4.83 -24.69 -11.43
N ALA A 112 4.04 -23.74 -11.96
CA ALA A 112 4.38 -23.15 -13.25
C ALA A 112 5.69 -22.36 -13.14
N THR A 113 6.37 -22.12 -14.26
CA THR A 113 7.70 -21.49 -14.29
C THR A 113 7.76 -20.15 -13.52
N GLY A 114 6.66 -19.39 -13.52
CA GLY A 114 6.55 -18.09 -12.84
C GLY A 114 5.99 -18.15 -11.41
N GLU A 115 5.84 -19.32 -10.80
CA GLU A 115 5.20 -19.49 -9.49
C GLU A 115 6.17 -19.99 -8.43
N ALA A 116 5.97 -19.54 -7.20
CA ALA A 116 6.61 -20.05 -6.00
C ALA A 116 5.58 -20.60 -5.03
N TYR A 117 5.96 -21.60 -4.24
CA TYR A 117 5.13 -22.16 -3.19
C TYR A 117 5.73 -21.82 -1.83
N THR A 118 4.98 -21.13 -0.97
CA THR A 118 5.42 -20.90 0.41
C THR A 118 4.96 -22.03 1.31
N TYR A 119 5.92 -22.69 1.93
CA TYR A 119 5.68 -23.69 2.94
C TYR A 119 5.60 -23.02 4.31
N GLU A 120 4.79 -23.59 5.20
CA GLU A 120 4.44 -23.08 6.53
C GLU A 120 5.56 -22.29 7.25
N ILE A 121 5.19 -21.10 7.72
CA ILE A 121 6.01 -20.28 8.63
C ILE A 121 5.76 -20.78 10.05
N PHE A 122 6.82 -21.21 10.74
CA PHE A 122 6.75 -21.64 12.13
C PHE A 122 7.56 -20.70 13.00
N ILE A 123 6.92 -20.16 14.03
CA ILE A 123 7.57 -19.37 15.06
C ILE A 123 7.69 -20.24 16.31
N LEU A 124 8.90 -20.36 16.85
CA LEU A 124 9.21 -21.20 18.01
C LEU A 124 9.03 -20.46 19.34
N ASP A 125 9.06 -19.13 19.30
CA ASP A 125 8.76 -18.26 20.44
C ASP A 125 7.41 -17.56 20.24
N GLU A 126 6.39 -18.04 20.93
CA GLU A 126 5.03 -17.50 20.85
C GLU A 126 4.92 -16.06 21.38
N SER A 127 5.87 -15.60 22.22
CA SER A 127 5.83 -14.24 22.78
C SER A 127 6.19 -13.14 21.78
N ILE A 128 6.74 -13.51 20.61
CA ILE A 128 7.18 -12.60 19.53
C ILE A 128 6.58 -13.04 18.16
N HIS A 129 5.47 -13.78 18.19
CA HIS A 129 4.91 -14.52 17.04
C HIS A 129 4.67 -13.68 15.78
N LEU A 130 3.99 -12.53 15.91
CA LEU A 130 3.57 -11.71 14.77
C LEU A 130 4.76 -11.09 14.01
N HIS A 131 5.78 -10.62 14.72
CA HIS A 131 6.88 -9.90 14.11
C HIS A 131 7.71 -10.79 13.18
N TYR A 132 8.10 -11.97 13.65
CA TYR A 132 8.90 -12.90 12.84
C TYR A 132 8.11 -13.53 11.69
N PHE A 133 6.78 -13.62 11.80
CA PHE A 133 5.92 -14.04 10.70
C PHE A 133 6.08 -13.13 9.48
N PHE A 134 5.93 -11.81 9.67
CA PHE A 134 6.09 -10.84 8.59
C PHE A 134 7.52 -10.80 8.05
N VAL A 135 8.54 -10.92 8.91
CA VAL A 135 9.94 -10.99 8.46
C VAL A 135 10.17 -12.17 7.52
N LEU A 136 9.70 -13.37 7.89
CA LEU A 136 9.87 -14.56 7.06
C LEU A 136 9.05 -14.48 5.76
N LEU A 137 7.82 -13.96 5.81
CA LEU A 137 7.00 -13.78 4.62
C LEU A 137 7.66 -12.81 3.64
N LYS A 138 8.21 -11.69 4.12
CA LYS A 138 8.99 -10.74 3.29
C LYS A 138 10.23 -11.40 2.70
N ALA A 139 10.95 -12.21 3.47
CA ALA A 139 12.10 -12.96 2.95
C ALA A 139 11.71 -13.91 1.83
N GLN A 140 10.58 -14.62 1.97
CA GLN A 140 10.04 -15.46 0.90
C GLN A 140 9.70 -14.64 -0.36
N LYS A 141 9.09 -13.45 -0.21
CA LYS A 141 8.80 -12.54 -1.33
C LYS A 141 10.08 -12.08 -2.04
N VAL A 142 11.13 -11.68 -1.30
CA VAL A 142 12.44 -11.30 -1.86
C VAL A 142 13.03 -12.44 -2.68
N ILE A 143 13.11 -13.65 -2.10
CA ILE A 143 13.68 -14.82 -2.77
C ILE A 143 12.90 -15.15 -4.05
N ALA A 144 11.58 -15.10 -4.00
CA ALA A 144 10.74 -15.38 -5.16
C ALA A 144 10.94 -14.35 -6.28
N LEU A 145 10.94 -13.05 -5.94
CA LEU A 145 11.17 -11.97 -6.90
C LEU A 145 12.56 -12.04 -7.54
N GLU A 146 13.62 -12.24 -6.75
CA GLU A 146 14.98 -12.39 -7.26
C GLU A 146 15.15 -13.64 -8.14
N ALA A 147 14.35 -14.68 -7.90
CA ALA A 147 14.25 -15.87 -8.75
C ALA A 147 13.34 -15.69 -9.98
N GLY A 148 12.85 -14.48 -10.26
CA GLY A 148 12.01 -14.16 -11.42
C GLY A 148 10.57 -14.70 -11.33
N LYS A 149 10.10 -15.02 -10.11
CA LYS A 149 8.73 -15.49 -9.87
C LYS A 149 7.77 -14.31 -9.83
N LYS A 150 6.56 -14.57 -10.30
CA LYS A 150 5.47 -13.58 -10.43
C LYS A 150 4.37 -13.80 -9.42
N LYS A 151 4.23 -15.01 -8.88
CA LYS A 151 3.17 -15.38 -7.94
C LYS A 151 3.70 -16.28 -6.84
N MET A 152 3.09 -16.17 -5.67
CA MET A 152 3.31 -17.04 -4.53
C MET A 152 1.99 -17.67 -4.10
N PHE A 153 2.03 -18.95 -3.75
CA PHE A 153 0.83 -19.68 -3.32
C PHE A 153 1.03 -20.37 -1.99
N LEU A 154 -0.07 -20.47 -1.23
CA LEU A 154 -0.15 -21.30 -0.04
C LEU A 154 -1.58 -21.76 0.26
N PRO A 155 -1.73 -22.94 0.86
CA PRO A 155 -2.96 -23.35 1.53
C PRO A 155 -3.02 -22.76 2.95
N VAL A 156 -4.20 -22.35 3.39
CA VAL A 156 -4.46 -21.96 4.79
C VAL A 156 -5.72 -22.67 5.29
N LYS A 157 -5.73 -23.06 6.57
CA LYS A 157 -6.96 -23.55 7.20
C LYS A 157 -7.98 -22.42 7.29
N PHE A 158 -9.26 -22.69 7.04
CA PHE A 158 -10.30 -21.67 7.04
C PHE A 158 -10.61 -21.13 8.44
N ASP A 159 -10.37 -21.94 9.47
CA ASP A 159 -10.53 -21.62 10.90
C ASP A 159 -9.34 -20.80 11.45
N ASN A 160 -8.22 -20.74 10.72
CA ASN A 160 -7.08 -19.87 11.01
C ASN A 160 -7.37 -18.43 10.54
N VAL A 161 -8.38 -17.82 11.16
CA VAL A 161 -8.88 -16.46 10.86
C VAL A 161 -7.76 -15.44 10.93
N GLY A 162 -6.90 -15.49 11.97
CA GLY A 162 -5.74 -14.60 12.09
C GLY A 162 -4.76 -14.77 10.92
N GLY A 163 -4.38 -16.02 10.61
CA GLY A 163 -3.47 -16.29 9.50
C GLY A 163 -4.03 -15.95 8.12
N ILE A 164 -5.37 -15.99 7.94
CA ILE A 164 -6.03 -15.49 6.72
C ILE A 164 -5.94 -13.96 6.68
N ARG A 165 -6.27 -13.28 7.79
CA ARG A 165 -6.28 -11.82 7.89
C ARG A 165 -4.89 -11.25 7.64
N ASP A 166 -3.87 -11.74 8.33
CA ASP A 166 -2.48 -11.29 8.17
C ASP A 166 -2.00 -11.44 6.72
N ARG A 167 -2.42 -12.51 6.04
CA ARG A 167 -2.07 -12.76 4.64
C ARG A 167 -2.82 -11.86 3.68
N ILE A 168 -4.10 -11.59 3.91
CA ILE A 168 -4.88 -10.63 3.12
C ILE A 168 -4.25 -9.23 3.22
N GLU A 169 -3.85 -8.82 4.42
CA GLU A 169 -3.13 -7.55 4.65
C GLU A 169 -1.79 -7.51 3.90
N GLU A 170 -1.14 -8.66 3.78
CA GLU A 170 0.10 -8.86 3.03
C GLU A 170 -0.10 -9.13 1.53
N GLY A 171 -1.33 -9.07 1.05
CA GLY A 171 -1.67 -9.11 -0.37
C GLY A 171 -2.02 -10.46 -0.96
N PHE A 172 -2.27 -11.46 -0.12
CA PHE A 172 -2.81 -12.72 -0.58
C PHE A 172 -4.32 -12.62 -0.82
N ARG A 173 -4.79 -13.36 -1.81
CA ARG A 173 -6.19 -13.46 -2.21
C ARG A 173 -6.60 -14.91 -2.26
N ILE A 174 -7.82 -15.22 -1.84
CA ILE A 174 -8.35 -16.58 -1.94
C ILE A 174 -8.74 -16.82 -3.40
N THR A 175 -7.99 -17.69 -4.07
CA THR A 175 -8.19 -18.04 -5.49
C THR A 175 -8.69 -19.46 -5.68
N GLY A 176 -8.72 -20.25 -4.61
CA GLY A 176 -9.19 -21.62 -4.65
C GLY A 176 -9.66 -22.13 -3.29
N TYR A 177 -10.27 -23.30 -3.34
CA TYR A 177 -10.68 -24.06 -2.16
C TYR A 177 -10.40 -25.54 -2.45
N ASP A 178 -9.79 -26.23 -1.50
CA ASP A 178 -9.55 -27.67 -1.57
C ASP A 178 -10.24 -28.36 -0.39
N ALA A 179 -11.31 -29.10 -0.70
CA ALA A 179 -12.10 -29.88 0.25
C ALA A 179 -11.38 -31.15 0.74
N ASN A 180 -10.36 -31.60 0.01
CA ASN A 180 -9.70 -32.89 0.21
C ASN A 180 -8.20 -32.73 0.52
N TRP A 181 -7.80 -31.58 1.07
CA TRP A 181 -6.42 -31.29 1.41
C TRP A 181 -5.90 -32.28 2.48
N TYR A 182 -5.01 -33.18 2.05
CA TYR A 182 -4.46 -34.27 2.87
C TYR A 182 -3.24 -33.77 3.68
N PRO A 183 -3.01 -34.25 4.93
CA PRO A 183 -3.53 -35.44 5.55
C PRO A 183 -4.74 -35.15 6.42
N ALA A 184 -5.73 -36.02 6.28
CA ALA A 184 -6.68 -36.25 7.34
C ALA A 184 -5.91 -36.53 8.63
N GLU A 185 -5.97 -35.62 9.59
CA GLU A 185 -5.89 -36.04 10.98
C GLU A 185 -7.03 -37.04 11.25
N GLU A 186 -6.89 -37.88 12.27
CA GLU A 186 -8.00 -38.68 12.79
C GLU A 186 -9.21 -37.79 13.22
N SER A 187 -9.06 -36.45 13.22
CA SER A 187 -10.03 -35.41 13.56
C SER A 187 -10.85 -34.82 12.39
N GLY A 188 -10.60 -35.18 11.11
CA GLY A 188 -11.47 -34.76 10.00
C GLY A 188 -11.17 -33.40 9.32
N GLU A 189 -10.12 -32.67 9.72
CA GLU A 189 -9.82 -31.31 9.23
C GLU A 189 -9.10 -31.24 7.86
N ARG A 190 -9.84 -31.52 6.78
CA ARG A 190 -9.29 -31.65 5.40
C ARG A 190 -9.37 -30.40 4.54
N GLU A 191 -9.96 -29.32 5.01
CA GLU A 191 -10.36 -28.22 4.12
C GLU A 191 -9.36 -27.07 4.18
N ARG A 192 -8.97 -26.55 3.01
CA ARG A 192 -8.06 -25.40 2.91
C ARG A 192 -8.56 -24.39 1.90
N LEU A 193 -8.37 -23.12 2.23
CA LEU A 193 -8.42 -22.02 1.26
C LEU A 193 -7.07 -21.95 0.56
N ILE A 194 -7.08 -21.88 -0.77
CA ILE A 194 -5.87 -21.66 -1.56
C ILE A 194 -5.73 -20.17 -1.75
N MET A 195 -4.64 -19.62 -1.22
CA MET A 195 -4.31 -18.22 -1.29
C MET A 195 -3.16 -17.99 -2.28
N GLU A 196 -3.31 -16.96 -3.10
CA GLU A 196 -2.33 -16.49 -4.07
C GLU A 196 -1.95 -15.04 -3.75
N CYS A 197 -0.66 -14.76 -3.66
CA CYS A 197 -0.10 -13.41 -3.71
C CYS A 197 0.47 -13.19 -5.10
N ASP A 198 0.03 -12.13 -5.78
CA ASP A 198 0.76 -11.65 -6.93
C ASP A 198 1.97 -10.86 -6.40
N LEU A 199 3.17 -11.24 -6.84
CA LEU A 199 4.41 -10.62 -6.40
C LEU A 199 4.70 -9.33 -7.13
N ILE A 200 4.11 -9.19 -8.31
CA ILE A 200 4.30 -8.05 -9.16
C ILE A 200 3.08 -7.18 -8.94
N ASN A 201 1.87 -7.62 -9.26
CA ASN A 201 0.68 -6.79 -9.10
C ASN A 201 0.32 -6.60 -7.63
N ASP A 202 -0.10 -5.38 -7.28
CA ASP A 202 -0.58 -5.16 -5.94
C ASP A 202 -1.91 -5.88 -5.69
N PRO A 203 -2.08 -6.39 -4.46
CA PRO A 203 -3.38 -6.86 -4.03
C PRO A 203 -4.39 -5.72 -4.02
N LEU A 204 -5.66 -6.07 -4.08
CA LEU A 204 -6.70 -5.17 -3.60
C LEU A 204 -6.47 -4.98 -2.08
N PRO A 205 -6.04 -3.81 -1.59
CA PRO A 205 -5.94 -3.54 -0.17
C PRO A 205 -7.30 -3.80 0.47
N PHE A 206 -7.27 -4.61 1.51
CA PHE A 206 -8.46 -4.85 2.29
C PHE A 206 -8.68 -3.66 3.23
N ASP A 207 -9.82 -2.98 3.07
CA ASP A 207 -10.25 -1.87 3.92
C ASP A 207 -11.41 -2.33 4.81
N PRO A 208 -11.15 -2.86 6.01
CA PRO A 208 -12.20 -3.38 6.88
C PRO A 208 -13.27 -2.31 7.23
N ILE A 209 -12.86 -1.06 7.41
CA ILE A 209 -13.77 0.04 7.77
C ILE A 209 -14.70 0.36 6.59
N GLY A 210 -14.16 0.59 5.40
CA GLY A 210 -14.96 0.86 4.21
C GLY A 210 -15.87 -0.31 3.83
N LYS A 211 -15.42 -1.55 4.04
CA LYS A 211 -16.23 -2.77 3.82
C LYS A 211 -17.36 -2.88 4.82
N SER A 212 -17.07 -2.61 6.09
CA SER A 212 -18.08 -2.56 7.15
C SER A 212 -19.18 -1.54 6.83
N LEU A 213 -18.80 -0.29 6.51
CA LEU A 213 -19.75 0.77 6.15
C LEU A 213 -20.61 0.39 4.92
N ARG A 214 -20.01 -0.23 3.91
CA ARG A 214 -20.75 -0.70 2.71
C ARG A 214 -21.69 -1.86 3.03
N LEU A 215 -21.33 -2.72 3.99
CA LEU A 215 -22.18 -3.79 4.48
C LEU A 215 -23.40 -3.20 5.22
N GLU A 216 -23.19 -2.21 6.09
CA GLU A 216 -24.25 -1.49 6.81
C GLU A 216 -25.21 -0.77 5.85
N GLN A 217 -24.70 -0.29 4.71
CA GLN A 217 -25.48 0.35 3.64
C GLN A 217 -26.13 -0.66 2.66
N GLU A 218 -26.06 -1.96 2.95
CA GLU A 218 -26.57 -3.05 2.09
C GLU A 218 -25.97 -3.06 0.67
N ARG A 219 -24.77 -2.50 0.48
CA ARG A 219 -24.06 -2.45 -0.81
C ARG A 219 -23.25 -3.72 -1.08
N ILE A 220 -23.01 -4.54 -0.05
CA ILE A 220 -22.36 -5.85 -0.17
C ILE A 220 -23.39 -6.93 0.19
N PRO A 221 -23.94 -7.65 -0.81
CA PRO A 221 -24.89 -8.73 -0.55
C PRO A 221 -24.21 -9.90 0.18
N VAL A 222 -24.91 -10.50 1.14
CA VAL A 222 -24.39 -11.60 1.98
C VAL A 222 -25.11 -12.90 1.65
N ILE A 223 -24.36 -13.97 1.36
CA ILE A 223 -24.92 -15.30 1.11
C ILE A 223 -25.22 -15.98 2.44
N ARG A 224 -26.49 -15.97 2.87
CA ARG A 224 -26.94 -16.54 4.16
C ARG A 224 -27.73 -17.83 4.02
N THR A 225 -28.28 -18.08 2.83
CA THR A 225 -29.07 -19.27 2.50
C THR A 225 -28.72 -19.78 1.12
N VAL A 226 -29.14 -21.02 0.82
CA VAL A 226 -29.05 -21.60 -0.53
C VAL A 226 -29.78 -20.71 -1.56
N THR A 227 -30.91 -20.11 -1.17
CA THR A 227 -31.68 -19.21 -2.05
C THR A 227 -30.88 -17.93 -2.35
N ASP A 228 -30.29 -17.32 -1.31
CA ASP A 228 -29.47 -16.11 -1.47
C ASP A 228 -28.30 -16.36 -2.41
N LYS A 229 -27.60 -17.50 -2.25
CA LYS A 229 -26.48 -17.90 -3.12
C LYS A 229 -26.88 -17.83 -4.59
N HIS A 230 -28.00 -18.44 -4.97
CA HIS A 230 -28.46 -18.47 -6.35
C HIS A 230 -28.86 -17.09 -6.87
N VAL A 231 -29.56 -16.28 -6.05
CA VAL A 231 -30.00 -14.93 -6.44
C VAL A 231 -28.82 -13.97 -6.56
N ILE A 232 -27.93 -13.94 -5.56
CA ILE A 232 -26.78 -13.03 -5.50
C ILE A 232 -25.81 -13.34 -6.65
N LEU A 233 -25.44 -14.60 -6.87
CA LEU A 233 -24.53 -14.95 -7.97
C LEU A 233 -25.16 -14.62 -9.35
N ALA A 234 -26.48 -14.75 -9.50
CA ALA A 234 -27.17 -14.36 -10.73
C ALA A 234 -27.20 -12.84 -10.95
N MET A 235 -27.24 -12.04 -9.88
CA MET A 235 -27.12 -10.57 -9.95
C MET A 235 -25.74 -10.11 -10.39
N ARG A 236 -24.71 -10.96 -10.23
CA ARG A 236 -23.30 -10.65 -10.55
C ARG A 236 -22.81 -9.35 -9.92
N PRO A 237 -22.98 -9.16 -8.59
CA PRO A 237 -22.54 -7.95 -7.91
C PRO A 237 -21.02 -7.80 -8.02
N VAL A 238 -20.51 -6.58 -7.89
CA VAL A 238 -19.06 -6.33 -7.88
C VAL A 238 -18.40 -7.02 -6.69
N GLU A 239 -19.11 -7.08 -5.56
CA GLU A 239 -18.64 -7.67 -4.30
C GLU A 239 -19.74 -8.49 -3.66
N LEU A 240 -19.38 -9.50 -2.87
CA LEU A 240 -20.29 -10.26 -2.03
C LEU A 240 -19.58 -10.77 -0.78
N ALA A 241 -20.34 -11.15 0.23
CA ALA A 241 -19.82 -11.68 1.49
C ALA A 241 -20.35 -13.10 1.77
N ILE A 242 -19.49 -13.95 2.36
CA ILE A 242 -19.82 -15.31 2.78
C ILE A 242 -19.48 -15.46 4.27
N PRO A 243 -20.46 -15.78 5.13
CA PRO A 243 -20.19 -16.05 6.53
C PRO A 243 -19.37 -17.33 6.72
N ILE A 244 -18.36 -17.25 7.58
CA ILE A 244 -17.57 -18.39 8.04
C ILE A 244 -17.57 -18.45 9.58
N SER A 245 -17.54 -19.67 10.11
CA SER A 245 -17.40 -19.90 11.55
C SER A 245 -15.93 -20.02 11.94
N SER A 246 -15.58 -19.68 13.18
CA SER A 246 -14.26 -19.96 13.77
C SER A 246 -14.15 -21.40 14.31
N SER A 247 -15.03 -22.31 13.89
CA SER A 247 -14.99 -23.71 14.33
C SER A 247 -14.09 -24.54 13.40
N LEU A 248 -13.64 -25.70 13.88
CA LEU A 248 -12.76 -26.63 13.14
C LEU A 248 -13.44 -27.25 11.90
N GLU A 249 -14.77 -27.11 11.76
CA GLU A 249 -15.55 -27.60 10.62
C GLU A 249 -16.26 -26.46 9.89
N MET A 250 -16.13 -26.41 8.56
CA MET A 250 -16.86 -25.45 7.75
C MET A 250 -18.29 -25.96 7.52
N ASP A 251 -19.28 -25.09 7.76
CA ASP A 251 -20.67 -25.41 7.44
C ASP A 251 -20.84 -25.69 5.93
N ASN A 252 -21.71 -26.64 5.60
CA ASN A 252 -21.96 -27.07 4.22
C ASN A 252 -22.36 -25.92 3.30
N LEU A 253 -23.12 -24.93 3.80
CA LEU A 253 -23.50 -23.76 3.02
C LEU A 253 -22.30 -22.87 2.71
N ALA A 254 -21.43 -22.63 3.69
CA ALA A 254 -20.23 -21.82 3.49
C ALA A 254 -19.28 -22.48 2.49
N ARG A 255 -19.08 -23.80 2.59
CA ARG A 255 -18.31 -24.60 1.64
C ARG A 255 -18.79 -24.41 0.20
N ASP A 256 -20.07 -24.73 -0.02
CA ASP A 256 -20.70 -24.65 -1.34
C ASP A 256 -20.75 -23.20 -1.86
N ALA A 257 -20.99 -22.22 -0.98
CA ALA A 257 -20.96 -20.81 -1.37
C ALA A 257 -19.57 -20.35 -1.83
N ILE A 258 -18.49 -20.72 -1.12
CA ILE A 258 -17.12 -20.37 -1.49
C ILE A 258 -16.75 -20.99 -2.83
N GLU A 259 -17.00 -22.29 -3.00
CA GLU A 259 -16.68 -23.02 -4.23
C GLU A 259 -17.43 -22.41 -5.43
N GLN A 260 -18.73 -22.19 -5.32
CA GLN A 260 -19.53 -21.61 -6.41
C GLN A 260 -19.16 -20.15 -6.71
N THR A 261 -18.79 -19.37 -5.68
CA THR A 261 -18.33 -17.99 -5.84
C THR A 261 -17.02 -17.92 -6.62
N LEU A 262 -16.04 -18.76 -6.27
CA LEU A 262 -14.78 -18.88 -6.99
C LEU A 262 -15.00 -19.32 -8.45
N LEU A 263 -15.83 -20.34 -8.68
CA LEU A 263 -16.21 -20.81 -10.03
C LEU A 263 -16.93 -19.73 -10.86
N SER A 264 -17.61 -18.79 -10.19
CA SER A 264 -18.30 -17.67 -10.83
C SER A 264 -17.36 -16.51 -11.19
N GLY A 265 -16.04 -16.67 -11.02
CA GLY A 265 -15.03 -15.68 -11.38
C GLY A 265 -14.77 -14.62 -10.31
N TYR A 266 -15.04 -14.95 -9.05
CA TYR A 266 -14.67 -14.10 -7.92
C TYR A 266 -13.38 -14.58 -7.26
N ILE A 267 -12.73 -13.69 -6.52
CA ILE A 267 -11.56 -13.95 -5.67
C ILE A 267 -11.83 -13.39 -4.28
N GLY A 268 -11.40 -14.08 -3.24
CA GLY A 268 -11.53 -13.59 -1.86
C GLY A 268 -10.47 -12.53 -1.58
N THR A 269 -10.90 -11.33 -1.23
CA THR A 269 -10.08 -10.13 -1.06
C THR A 269 -10.13 -9.57 0.36
N GLY A 270 -10.92 -10.18 1.23
CA GLY A 270 -11.16 -9.63 2.56
C GLY A 270 -11.68 -10.64 3.56
N LEU A 271 -11.50 -10.31 4.84
CA LEU A 271 -12.04 -11.02 5.97
C LEU A 271 -12.48 -9.99 7.02
N LEU A 272 -13.78 -9.74 7.15
CA LEU A 272 -14.33 -8.92 8.23
C LEU A 272 -14.53 -9.77 9.48
N LEU A 273 -14.01 -9.31 10.61
CA LEU A 273 -14.23 -9.90 11.92
C LEU A 273 -15.61 -9.51 12.45
N ALA A 274 -16.21 -10.38 13.26
CA ALA A 274 -17.58 -10.21 13.75
C ALA A 274 -17.83 -8.86 14.48
N ASP A 275 -16.80 -8.29 15.10
CA ASP A 275 -16.84 -7.01 15.83
C ASP A 275 -16.67 -5.79 14.92
N GLU A 276 -16.24 -5.96 13.67
CA GLU A 276 -15.96 -4.86 12.74
C GLU A 276 -17.24 -4.30 12.04
N TYR A 277 -18.37 -5.02 12.02
CA TYR A 277 -19.51 -4.68 11.15
C TYR A 277 -20.91 -4.62 11.80
N GLY A 278 -20.97 -4.32 13.10
CA GLY A 278 -22.20 -3.83 13.77
C GLY A 278 -23.45 -4.73 13.63
N HIS A 279 -23.70 -5.61 14.61
CA HIS A 279 -24.92 -6.40 14.86
C HIS A 279 -25.59 -7.21 13.71
N THR A 280 -25.12 -7.11 12.47
CA THR A 280 -25.81 -7.65 11.29
C THR A 280 -25.78 -9.19 11.27
N LEU A 281 -24.68 -9.80 11.73
CA LEU A 281 -24.50 -11.24 11.93
C LEU A 281 -23.63 -11.48 13.18
N PRO A 282 -24.22 -11.53 14.38
CA PRO A 282 -23.45 -11.67 15.62
C PRO A 282 -22.61 -12.95 15.64
N GLY A 283 -21.29 -12.81 15.84
CA GLY A 283 -20.38 -13.93 16.07
C GLY A 283 -19.92 -14.69 14.82
N GLN A 284 -20.14 -14.17 13.61
CA GLN A 284 -19.62 -14.74 12.37
C GLN A 284 -18.57 -13.83 11.74
N ASN A 285 -17.49 -14.40 11.20
CA ASN A 285 -16.58 -13.64 10.35
C ASN A 285 -17.09 -13.70 8.90
N LEU A 286 -16.81 -12.69 8.09
CA LEU A 286 -17.25 -12.64 6.70
C LEU A 286 -16.06 -12.64 5.76
N LEU A 287 -15.96 -13.66 4.90
CA LEU A 287 -15.08 -13.59 3.74
C LEU A 287 -15.70 -12.69 2.69
N ILE A 288 -14.94 -11.71 2.23
CA ILE A 288 -15.34 -10.79 1.18
C ILE A 288 -14.73 -11.25 -0.14
N PHE A 289 -15.58 -11.35 -1.15
CA PHE A 289 -15.21 -11.76 -2.50
C PHE A 289 -15.50 -10.64 -3.49
N HIS A 290 -14.56 -10.41 -4.41
CA HIS A 290 -14.69 -9.45 -5.51
C HIS A 290 -14.58 -10.14 -6.85
N LYS A 291 -15.22 -9.59 -7.87
CA LYS A 291 -15.13 -10.12 -9.23
C LYS A 291 -13.74 -9.90 -9.81
N ASN A 292 -13.11 -10.95 -10.33
CA ASN A 292 -11.70 -10.97 -10.76
C ASN A 292 -11.41 -10.05 -11.97
N ASP A 293 -12.40 -9.83 -12.85
CA ASP A 293 -12.25 -9.01 -14.06
C ASP A 293 -12.30 -7.49 -13.76
N ASP A 294 -12.84 -7.11 -12.60
CA ASP A 294 -12.98 -5.72 -12.15
C ASP A 294 -11.79 -5.40 -11.25
N TYR A 295 -10.58 -5.41 -11.81
CA TYR A 295 -9.34 -5.42 -11.02
C TYR A 295 -9.20 -4.18 -10.10
N TYR A 296 -9.93 -3.09 -10.36
CA TYR A 296 -10.08 -1.94 -9.45
C TYR A 296 -11.35 -1.12 -9.78
N PRO A 297 -12.55 -1.40 -9.23
CA PRO A 297 -13.57 -0.36 -9.21
C PRO A 297 -12.99 0.82 -8.41
N PRO A 298 -12.94 2.04 -8.97
CA PRO A 298 -12.51 3.17 -8.17
C PRO A 298 -13.51 3.32 -7.04
N ASP A 299 -13.01 3.57 -5.83
CA ASP A 299 -13.91 4.04 -4.78
C ASP A 299 -14.59 5.30 -5.30
N SER A 300 -15.88 5.46 -5.02
CA SER A 300 -16.57 6.70 -5.34
C SER A 300 -16.42 7.65 -4.18
N LEU A 301 -16.26 8.94 -4.47
CA LEU A 301 -16.26 9.98 -3.44
C LEU A 301 -17.50 9.85 -2.56
N PHE A 302 -17.28 9.74 -1.25
CA PHE A 302 -18.36 9.67 -0.27
C PHE A 302 -18.97 11.07 -0.11
N TYR A 303 -18.14 12.08 0.12
CA TYR A 303 -18.59 13.46 0.27
C TYR A 303 -18.71 14.17 -1.08
N ASP A 304 -19.49 15.25 -1.11
CA ASP A 304 -19.38 16.20 -2.22
C ASP A 304 -18.08 16.99 -2.07
N PRO A 305 -17.33 17.23 -3.16
CA PRO A 305 -16.04 17.90 -3.08
C PRO A 305 -16.16 19.23 -2.33
N HIS A 306 -15.30 19.46 -1.35
CA HIS A 306 -15.26 20.66 -0.53
C HIS A 306 -13.86 20.88 0.07
N VAL A 307 -13.09 21.81 -0.49
CA VAL A 307 -11.77 22.23 0.03
C VAL A 307 -11.61 23.73 -0.13
N THR A 308 -11.53 24.43 1.00
CA THR A 308 -11.44 25.91 1.09
C THR A 308 -10.10 26.39 1.67
N THR A 309 -9.32 25.48 2.28
CA THR A 309 -8.02 25.75 2.90
C THR A 309 -7.08 24.55 2.75
N GLU A 310 -5.77 24.75 2.95
CA GLU A 310 -4.81 23.62 3.02
C GLU A 310 -4.88 22.85 4.35
N TYR A 311 -5.41 23.46 5.42
CA TYR A 311 -5.24 23.01 6.80
C TYR A 311 -6.55 22.67 7.54
N GLY A 312 -7.73 22.91 6.96
CA GLY A 312 -8.99 22.42 7.54
C GLY A 312 -8.96 20.91 7.73
N ARG A 313 -9.69 20.38 8.73
CA ARG A 313 -9.60 18.97 9.12
C ARG A 313 -9.88 18.04 7.94
N LEU A 314 -8.90 17.24 7.57
CA LEU A 314 -8.98 16.33 6.43
C LEU A 314 -9.94 15.18 6.75
N ARG A 315 -10.98 14.98 5.94
CA ARG A 315 -11.91 13.85 6.10
C ARG A 315 -11.95 12.90 4.91
N GLU A 316 -11.63 13.37 3.71
CA GLU A 316 -11.60 12.50 2.53
C GLU A 316 -10.47 12.88 1.57
N VAL A 317 -9.76 11.86 1.11
CA VAL A 317 -8.62 12.01 0.22
C VAL A 317 -8.60 10.92 -0.83
N ILE A 318 -8.30 11.30 -2.08
CA ILE A 318 -7.97 10.34 -3.12
C ILE A 318 -6.49 9.98 -3.03
N VAL A 319 -6.22 8.69 -2.97
CA VAL A 319 -4.88 8.08 -3.12
C VAL A 319 -4.95 7.02 -4.23
N CYS A 320 -3.81 6.53 -4.72
CA CYS A 320 -3.79 5.48 -5.73
C CYS A 320 -3.74 4.07 -5.10
N TYR A 321 -3.95 3.04 -5.91
CA TYR A 321 -3.35 1.74 -5.58
C TYR A 321 -1.83 1.83 -5.78
N PRO A 322 -1.03 1.21 -4.90
CA PRO A 322 0.41 1.18 -5.11
C PRO A 322 0.75 0.51 -6.46
N PRO A 323 1.94 0.79 -7.03
CA PRO A 323 2.30 0.27 -8.34
C PRO A 323 2.77 -1.16 -8.28
N GLU A 324 2.46 -1.92 -9.35
CA GLU A 324 2.98 -3.27 -9.58
C GLU A 324 4.50 -3.33 -9.32
N THR A 325 5.24 -2.35 -9.84
CA THR A 325 6.65 -2.14 -9.52
C THR A 325 6.94 -0.67 -9.22
N ALA A 326 7.75 -0.43 -8.19
CA ALA A 326 8.26 0.91 -7.91
C ALA A 326 9.59 1.20 -8.64
N GLN A 327 10.07 0.23 -9.45
CA GLN A 327 11.25 0.44 -10.27
C GLN A 327 10.99 1.55 -11.29
N ILE A 328 11.99 2.41 -11.43
CA ILE A 328 11.96 3.49 -12.42
C ILE A 328 12.45 2.92 -13.74
N ASP A 329 11.56 2.93 -14.73
CA ASP A 329 11.89 2.62 -16.11
C ASP A 329 12.70 3.79 -16.71
N PRO A 330 13.92 3.56 -17.23
CA PRO A 330 14.72 4.60 -17.86
C PRO A 330 13.98 5.36 -18.98
N GLU A 331 13.03 4.72 -19.66
CA GLU A 331 12.27 5.33 -20.76
C GLU A 331 11.11 6.21 -20.27
N ASP A 332 10.67 6.06 -19.01
CA ASP A 332 9.51 6.75 -18.43
C ASP A 332 9.88 7.70 -17.27
N VAL A 333 11.13 8.17 -17.23
CA VAL A 333 11.57 9.15 -16.22
C VAL A 333 10.80 10.46 -16.39
N ILE A 334 10.09 10.89 -15.33
CA ILE A 334 9.28 12.12 -15.33
C ILE A 334 9.93 13.28 -14.55
N ASN A 335 10.97 13.02 -13.75
CA ASN A 335 11.70 14.04 -12.99
C ASN A 335 13.19 13.66 -12.78
N ASP A 336 14.02 14.64 -12.39
CA ASP A 336 15.47 14.42 -12.22
C ASP A 336 15.83 13.51 -11.04
N ILE A 337 15.00 13.46 -9.99
CA ILE A 337 15.22 12.56 -8.84
C ILE A 337 15.06 11.10 -9.28
N GLN A 338 14.05 10.79 -10.10
CA GLN A 338 13.87 9.48 -10.69
C GLN A 338 15.06 9.10 -11.57
N LYS A 339 15.55 10.03 -12.39
CA LYS A 339 16.71 9.81 -13.25
C LYS A 339 17.94 9.33 -12.47
N LEU A 340 18.14 9.88 -11.26
CA LEU A 340 19.25 9.52 -10.37
C LEU A 340 19.05 8.19 -9.64
N ASN A 341 17.83 7.65 -9.63
CA ASN A 341 17.45 6.46 -8.85
C ASN A 341 16.96 5.29 -9.71
N VAL A 342 17.20 5.31 -11.01
CA VAL A 342 16.99 4.15 -11.90
C VAL A 342 17.67 2.90 -11.32
N GLY A 343 16.90 1.85 -11.09
CA GLY A 343 17.39 0.59 -10.48
C GLY A 343 17.75 0.68 -8.99
N ASN A 344 17.47 1.79 -8.32
CA ASN A 344 17.80 2.04 -6.91
C ASN A 344 16.57 2.15 -6.00
N VAL A 345 15.41 1.67 -6.44
CA VAL A 345 14.17 1.67 -5.65
C VAL A 345 13.89 0.25 -5.18
N ASP A 346 13.62 0.05 -3.89
CA ASP A 346 13.11 -1.22 -3.40
C ASP A 346 11.58 -1.22 -3.50
N THR A 347 11.03 -2.09 -4.35
CA THR A 347 9.58 -2.17 -4.58
C THR A 347 8.81 -2.67 -3.35
N ILE A 348 9.36 -3.60 -2.58
CA ILE A 348 8.71 -4.08 -1.36
C ILE A 348 8.68 -2.95 -0.33
N ALA A 349 9.83 -2.32 -0.07
CA ALA A 349 9.91 -1.24 0.89
C ALA A 349 9.04 -0.04 0.47
N TYR A 350 9.02 0.32 -0.82
CA TYR A 350 8.15 1.37 -1.34
C TYR A 350 6.67 1.11 -1.04
N LYS A 351 6.19 -0.11 -1.29
CA LYS A 351 4.80 -0.51 -1.04
C LYS A 351 4.48 -0.42 0.46
N GLU A 352 5.39 -0.87 1.31
CA GLU A 352 5.23 -0.77 2.77
C GLU A 352 5.22 0.66 3.28
N GLU A 353 6.12 1.51 2.79
CA GLU A 353 6.16 2.95 3.08
C GLU A 353 4.83 3.61 2.67
N TYR A 354 4.31 3.25 1.50
CA TYR A 354 3.04 3.77 0.99
C TYR A 354 1.86 3.31 1.84
N GLN A 355 1.80 2.01 2.16
CA GLN A 355 0.77 1.46 3.03
C GLN A 355 0.83 2.07 4.43
N GLN A 356 2.03 2.29 4.97
CA GLN A 356 2.19 2.97 6.25
C GLN A 356 1.63 4.39 6.19
N PHE A 357 1.93 5.14 5.14
CA PHE A 357 1.36 6.46 4.92
C PHE A 357 -0.18 6.44 4.88
N VAL A 358 -0.77 5.52 4.11
CA VAL A 358 -2.22 5.35 4.01
C VAL A 358 -2.83 4.96 5.36
N ARG A 359 -2.20 4.06 6.12
CA ARG A 359 -2.63 3.70 7.48
C ARG A 359 -2.59 4.90 8.43
N THR A 360 -1.53 5.70 8.38
CA THR A 360 -1.43 6.92 9.20
C THR A 360 -2.59 7.90 8.91
N LEU A 361 -3.03 8.02 7.66
CA LEU A 361 -4.21 8.80 7.31
C LEU A 361 -5.48 8.20 7.94
N GLN A 362 -5.68 6.88 7.82
CA GLN A 362 -6.84 6.17 8.38
C GLN A 362 -6.91 6.25 9.91
N GLU A 363 -5.77 6.14 10.60
CA GLU A 363 -5.63 6.30 12.05
C GLU A 363 -6.04 7.71 12.54
N HIS A 364 -6.13 8.68 11.63
CA HIS A 364 -6.55 10.06 11.89
C HIS A 364 -7.94 10.38 11.32
N ASP A 365 -8.81 9.37 11.21
CA ASP A 365 -10.19 9.47 10.75
C ASP A 365 -10.34 10.01 9.31
N VAL A 366 -9.33 9.82 8.46
CA VAL A 366 -9.41 10.21 7.04
C VAL A 366 -9.98 9.04 6.23
N HIS A 367 -11.09 9.29 5.52
CA HIS A 367 -11.64 8.36 4.54
C HIS A 367 -10.75 8.29 3.30
N ILE A 368 -10.34 7.07 2.95
CA ILE A 368 -9.44 6.80 1.82
C ILE A 368 -10.27 6.39 0.61
N VAL A 369 -10.18 7.18 -0.47
CA VAL A 369 -10.75 6.85 -1.77
C VAL A 369 -9.63 6.41 -2.70
N ARG A 370 -9.67 5.16 -3.19
CA ARG A 370 -8.65 4.67 -4.12
C ARG A 370 -9.06 4.85 -5.57
N THR A 371 -8.27 5.63 -6.31
CA THR A 371 -8.45 5.81 -7.75
C THR A 371 -7.83 4.67 -8.55
N ASN A 372 -8.51 4.25 -9.63
CA ASN A 372 -8.07 3.14 -10.49
C ASN A 372 -7.15 3.61 -11.66
N VAL A 373 -6.08 4.32 -11.29
CA VAL A 373 -5.08 4.85 -12.22
C VAL A 373 -4.17 3.71 -12.67
N VAL A 374 -4.54 3.04 -13.76
CA VAL A 374 -3.69 2.00 -14.38
C VAL A 374 -3.22 2.48 -15.75
N GLY A 375 -1.93 2.74 -15.86
CA GLY A 375 -1.24 3.06 -17.11
C GLY A 375 -0.92 1.82 -17.93
N LYS A 376 -0.24 2.02 -19.06
CA LYS A 376 0.18 0.91 -19.92
C LYS A 376 1.16 0.00 -19.16
N GLY A 377 0.87 -1.31 -19.13
CA GLY A 377 1.72 -2.30 -18.47
C GLY A 377 1.63 -2.29 -16.93
N GLY A 378 0.49 -1.92 -16.35
CA GLY A 378 0.27 -1.99 -14.89
C GLY A 378 0.89 -0.85 -14.09
N LYS A 379 1.53 0.12 -14.76
CA LYS A 379 2.18 1.27 -14.12
C LYS A 379 1.13 2.17 -13.45
N THR A 380 1.24 2.34 -12.14
CA THR A 380 0.52 3.37 -11.39
C THR A 380 1.56 4.38 -10.89
N VAL A 381 1.20 5.65 -10.78
CA VAL A 381 2.01 6.63 -10.05
C VAL A 381 1.18 7.04 -8.84
N VAL A 382 1.77 6.95 -7.65
CA VAL A 382 1.06 7.22 -6.39
C VAL A 382 0.75 8.71 -6.16
N PHE A 383 1.20 9.58 -7.06
CA PHE A 383 1.10 11.03 -6.93
C PHE A 383 -0.24 11.59 -7.43
N THR A 384 -1.29 11.33 -6.66
CA THR A 384 -2.66 11.77 -6.97
C THR A 384 -2.86 13.28 -6.92
N ARG A 385 -1.92 14.03 -6.32
CA ARG A 385 -1.94 15.49 -6.25
C ARG A 385 -1.93 16.16 -7.62
N ASP A 386 -1.14 15.62 -8.55
CA ASP A 386 -0.86 16.28 -9.81
C ASP A 386 -2.07 16.32 -10.76
N PRO A 387 -2.78 15.20 -11.03
CA PRO A 387 -3.86 15.18 -12.04
C PRO A 387 -5.11 15.98 -11.65
N ALA A 388 -5.32 16.26 -10.36
CA ALA A 388 -6.52 16.96 -9.90
C ALA A 388 -6.33 17.71 -8.58
N VAL A 389 -7.15 18.74 -8.38
CA VAL A 389 -7.23 19.53 -7.15
C VAL A 389 -8.69 19.89 -6.88
N THR A 390 -9.08 19.96 -5.61
CA THR A 390 -10.42 20.46 -5.22
C THR A 390 -10.32 21.94 -4.87
N ILE A 391 -11.15 22.78 -5.49
CA ILE A 391 -11.23 24.22 -5.23
C ILE A 391 -12.67 24.58 -4.84
N GLY A 392 -12.85 24.99 -3.59
CA GLY A 392 -14.18 25.17 -3.01
C GLY A 392 -14.99 23.89 -3.16
N ASN A 393 -16.17 24.00 -3.79
CA ASN A 393 -17.07 22.86 -3.98
C ASN A 393 -16.87 22.11 -5.31
N THR A 394 -15.71 22.27 -5.96
CA THR A 394 -15.50 21.79 -7.34
C THR A 394 -14.24 20.97 -7.42
N PHE A 395 -14.37 19.73 -7.91
CA PHE A 395 -13.23 18.89 -8.26
C PHE A 395 -12.70 19.31 -9.63
N VAL A 396 -11.43 19.70 -9.71
CA VAL A 396 -10.81 20.22 -10.94
C VAL A 396 -9.78 19.22 -11.44
N VAL A 397 -9.95 18.79 -12.69
CA VAL A 397 -9.02 17.88 -13.36
C VAL A 397 -8.21 18.67 -14.37
N GLY A 398 -6.88 18.69 -14.19
CA GLY A 398 -5.94 19.48 -14.99
C GLY A 398 -5.25 18.67 -16.08
N ARG A 399 -4.74 19.38 -17.10
CA ARG A 399 -3.89 18.80 -18.14
C ARG A 399 -2.45 18.70 -17.61
N LEU A 400 -1.94 17.47 -17.51
CA LEU A 400 -0.57 17.20 -17.09
C LEU A 400 0.45 17.56 -18.18
N ALA A 401 1.67 17.97 -17.79
CA ALA A 401 2.73 18.38 -18.71
C ALA A 401 3.31 17.20 -19.52
N LYS A 402 3.29 16.00 -18.93
CA LYS A 402 3.79 14.77 -19.54
C LYS A 402 2.63 13.97 -20.09
N GLU A 403 2.54 13.86 -21.41
CA GLU A 403 1.46 13.14 -22.10
C GLU A 403 1.36 11.68 -21.64
N GLN A 404 2.49 11.05 -21.30
CA GLN A 404 2.53 9.69 -20.76
C GLN A 404 1.69 9.52 -19.49
N ARG A 405 1.42 10.59 -18.74
CA ARG A 405 0.65 10.58 -17.49
C ARG A 405 -0.86 10.81 -17.68
N THR A 406 -1.34 10.97 -18.91
CA THR A 406 -2.77 11.27 -19.20
C THR A 406 -3.73 10.21 -18.65
N TYR A 407 -3.28 8.97 -18.46
CA TYR A 407 -4.10 7.92 -17.85
C TYR A 407 -4.47 8.22 -16.38
N GLU A 408 -3.66 9.01 -15.67
CA GLU A 408 -3.88 9.44 -14.28
C GLU A 408 -5.12 10.34 -14.19
N THR A 409 -5.18 11.36 -15.05
CA THR A 409 -6.33 12.25 -15.25
C THR A 409 -7.63 11.47 -15.48
N ASN A 410 -7.59 10.42 -16.33
CA ASN A 410 -8.75 9.58 -16.60
C ASN A 410 -9.22 8.77 -15.37
N GLY A 411 -8.29 8.35 -14.50
CA GLY A 411 -8.63 7.70 -13.23
C GLY A 411 -9.34 8.64 -12.27
N MET A 412 -8.87 9.90 -12.16
CA MET A 412 -9.51 10.91 -11.32
C MET A 412 -10.94 11.23 -11.78
N ILE A 413 -11.17 11.37 -13.09
CA ILE A 413 -12.50 11.58 -13.66
C ILE A 413 -13.46 10.44 -13.31
N ARG A 414 -12.99 9.18 -13.36
CA ARG A 414 -13.80 8.01 -13.01
C ARG A 414 -14.14 7.98 -11.51
N THR A 415 -13.18 8.31 -10.67
CA THR A 415 -13.29 8.33 -9.20
C THR A 415 -14.27 9.41 -8.72
N ALA A 416 -14.24 10.59 -9.34
CA ALA A 416 -15.13 11.71 -9.01
C ALA A 416 -16.47 11.69 -9.77
N ARG A 417 -16.81 10.58 -10.43
CA ARG A 417 -18.02 10.50 -11.27
C ARG A 417 -19.29 10.75 -10.43
N GLY A 418 -20.15 11.63 -10.93
CA GLY A 418 -21.40 12.00 -10.25
C GLY A 418 -21.27 13.16 -9.26
N LYS A 419 -20.05 13.66 -9.04
CA LYS A 419 -19.78 14.87 -8.24
C LYS A 419 -19.62 16.11 -9.13
N LYS A 420 -19.66 17.30 -8.53
CA LYS A 420 -19.39 18.56 -9.23
C LYS A 420 -17.93 18.61 -9.65
N MET A 421 -17.68 18.58 -10.95
CA MET A 421 -16.35 18.50 -11.53
C MET A 421 -16.21 19.40 -12.75
N VAL A 422 -15.01 19.97 -12.93
CA VAL A 422 -14.57 20.68 -14.13
C VAL A 422 -13.33 19.98 -14.68
N VAL A 423 -13.30 19.76 -15.99
CA VAL A 423 -12.21 19.07 -16.69
C VAL A 423 -11.56 20.06 -17.67
N LEU A 424 -10.32 20.46 -17.37
CA LEU A 424 -9.57 21.50 -18.10
C LEU A 424 -8.51 20.84 -18.99
N LEU A 425 -8.97 20.09 -20.01
CA LEU A 425 -8.11 19.34 -20.93
C LEU A 425 -8.21 19.83 -22.39
N ASP A 426 -9.10 20.79 -22.64
CA ASP A 426 -9.52 21.29 -23.95
C ASP A 426 -8.50 22.22 -24.60
N ASP A 427 -7.65 22.87 -23.81
CA ASP A 427 -6.57 23.74 -24.28
C ASP A 427 -5.20 23.06 -24.06
N ALA A 428 -4.43 22.90 -25.14
CA ALA A 428 -3.13 22.25 -25.12
C ALA A 428 -2.06 23.09 -24.39
N GLU A 429 -2.20 24.40 -24.38
CA GLU A 429 -1.27 25.34 -23.74
C GLU A 429 -1.57 25.52 -22.25
N ALA A 430 -2.79 25.22 -21.81
CA ALA A 430 -3.24 25.34 -20.42
C ALA A 430 -2.90 24.09 -19.59
N ILE A 431 -1.61 23.95 -19.25
CA ILE A 431 -1.10 22.88 -18.39
C ILE A 431 -1.28 23.29 -16.93
N ILE A 432 -1.88 22.42 -16.13
CA ILE A 432 -2.16 22.63 -14.70
C ILE A 432 -1.92 21.32 -13.96
N GLU A 433 -0.97 21.31 -13.03
CA GLU A 433 -0.76 20.20 -12.09
C GLU A 433 -1.04 20.66 -10.65
N GLY A 434 -1.79 19.87 -9.88
CA GLY A 434 -2.26 20.27 -8.55
C GLY A 434 -1.15 20.47 -7.50
N GLY A 435 0.08 20.00 -7.75
CA GLY A 435 1.25 20.31 -6.94
C GLY A 435 1.58 21.81 -6.92
N ASP A 436 1.16 22.55 -7.94
CA ASP A 436 1.36 24.00 -8.03
C ASP A 436 0.24 24.81 -7.40
N VAL A 437 -0.89 24.20 -7.03
CA VAL A 437 -2.08 24.92 -6.56
C VAL A 437 -2.20 24.79 -5.04
N ILE A 438 -2.10 25.92 -4.33
CA ILE A 438 -2.02 25.95 -2.86
C ILE A 438 -2.90 27.08 -2.32
N PHE A 439 -3.81 26.78 -1.39
CA PHE A 439 -4.56 27.82 -0.69
C PHE A 439 -3.66 28.64 0.24
N ILE A 440 -3.77 29.97 0.15
CA ILE A 440 -3.05 30.95 0.99
C ILE A 440 -4.02 31.93 1.69
N GLY A 441 -5.28 31.53 1.85
CA GLY A 441 -6.31 32.32 2.51
C GLY A 441 -7.71 32.00 1.99
N ASP A 442 -8.72 32.69 2.53
CA ASP A 442 -10.09 32.58 2.05
C ASP A 442 -10.18 33.05 0.59
N LYS A 443 -10.67 32.16 -0.27
CA LYS A 443 -10.74 32.32 -1.72
C LYS A 443 -9.47 32.86 -2.39
N LYS A 444 -8.28 32.61 -1.81
CA LYS A 444 -6.99 33.06 -2.35
C LYS A 444 -6.04 31.88 -2.50
N LEU A 445 -5.48 31.69 -3.69
CA LEU A 445 -4.55 30.61 -4.00
C LEU A 445 -3.24 31.14 -4.60
N ALA A 446 -2.13 30.53 -4.19
CA ALA A 446 -0.87 30.59 -4.92
C ALA A 446 -0.87 29.52 -6.01
N VAL A 447 -0.37 29.89 -7.20
CA VAL A 447 -0.21 28.99 -8.34
C VAL A 447 1.23 29.03 -8.81
N GLY A 448 1.95 27.92 -8.67
CA GLY A 448 3.29 27.74 -9.23
C GLY A 448 3.30 27.94 -10.74
N LEU A 449 4.25 28.72 -11.25
CA LEU A 449 4.48 28.93 -12.67
C LEU A 449 5.89 28.45 -13.01
N GLY A 450 5.97 27.37 -13.78
CA GLY A 450 7.21 26.69 -14.06
C GLY A 450 7.06 25.59 -15.10
N GLN A 451 7.72 24.47 -14.87
CA GLN A 451 7.74 23.36 -15.83
C GLN A 451 6.47 22.51 -15.86
N ARG A 452 5.59 22.61 -14.85
CA ARG A 452 4.39 21.77 -14.70
C ARG A 452 3.07 22.53 -14.78
N THR A 453 3.07 23.84 -14.52
CA THR A 453 1.90 24.70 -14.71
C THR A 453 2.28 25.94 -15.50
N THR A 454 1.50 26.25 -16.54
CA THR A 454 1.77 27.36 -17.47
C THR A 454 0.96 28.61 -17.13
N PRO A 455 1.36 29.80 -17.62
CA PRO A 455 0.54 31.01 -17.50
C PRO A 455 -0.86 30.88 -18.11
N ALA A 456 -1.01 30.12 -19.21
CA ALA A 456 -2.32 29.81 -19.79
C ALA A 456 -3.17 28.93 -18.85
N GLY A 457 -2.54 28.00 -18.13
CA GLY A 457 -3.20 27.22 -17.07
C GLY A 457 -3.72 28.09 -15.94
N LEU A 458 -2.90 29.05 -15.45
CA LEU A 458 -3.33 30.04 -14.47
C LEU A 458 -4.51 30.88 -14.97
N GLN A 459 -4.45 31.37 -16.21
CA GLN A 459 -5.57 32.12 -16.81
C GLN A 459 -6.85 31.27 -16.83
N ARG A 460 -6.74 29.98 -17.17
CA ARG A 460 -7.89 29.07 -17.19
C ARG A 460 -8.52 28.87 -15.81
N LEU A 461 -7.71 28.80 -14.75
CA LEU A 461 -8.20 28.77 -13.37
C LEU A 461 -8.93 30.06 -13.01
N GLN A 462 -8.39 31.22 -13.36
CA GLN A 462 -9.03 32.53 -13.12
C GLN A 462 -10.38 32.67 -13.83
N GLU A 463 -10.48 32.20 -15.08
CA GLU A 463 -11.74 32.18 -15.84
C GLU A 463 -12.78 31.23 -15.23
N THR A 464 -12.32 30.08 -14.71
CA THR A 464 -13.20 29.06 -14.12
C THR A 464 -13.72 29.48 -12.74
N PHE A 465 -12.91 30.23 -11.99
CA PHE A 465 -13.18 30.63 -10.61
C PHE A 465 -13.05 32.16 -10.45
N PRO A 466 -13.93 32.97 -11.06
CA PRO A 466 -13.81 34.43 -11.04
C PRO A 466 -13.96 35.07 -9.65
N ASP A 467 -14.54 34.33 -8.69
CA ASP A 467 -14.68 34.76 -7.29
C ASP A 467 -13.43 34.48 -6.44
N TYR A 468 -12.39 33.88 -7.02
CA TYR A 468 -11.13 33.55 -6.34
C TYR A 468 -9.99 34.44 -6.84
N GLU A 469 -9.11 34.82 -5.93
CA GLU A 469 -7.85 35.49 -6.25
C GLU A 469 -6.75 34.44 -6.48
N PHE A 470 -6.07 34.50 -7.62
CA PHE A 470 -4.95 33.62 -7.94
C PHE A 470 -3.65 34.42 -8.08
N ILE A 471 -2.62 34.04 -7.32
CA ILE A 471 -1.30 34.67 -7.32
C ILE A 471 -0.30 33.73 -7.98
N GLY A 472 0.23 34.12 -9.15
CA GLY A 472 1.28 33.37 -9.83
C GLY A 472 2.63 33.48 -9.11
N VAL A 473 3.29 32.34 -8.86
CA VAL A 473 4.60 32.26 -8.19
C VAL A 473 5.58 31.56 -9.12
N VAL A 474 6.53 32.30 -9.69
CA VAL A 474 7.53 31.73 -10.62
C VAL A 474 8.59 30.93 -9.84
N HIS A 475 8.85 29.68 -10.23
CA HIS A 475 9.90 28.84 -9.62
C HIS A 475 10.62 27.96 -10.65
N GLN A 476 11.69 27.29 -10.21
CA GLN A 476 12.48 26.36 -11.03
C GLN A 476 12.35 24.89 -10.59
N GLU A 477 11.63 24.62 -9.49
CA GLU A 477 11.41 23.26 -9.00
C GLU A 477 10.29 22.51 -9.74
N LEU A 478 10.10 21.23 -9.37
CA LEU A 478 9.08 20.37 -9.96
C LEU A 478 7.68 20.99 -9.88
N HIS A 479 7.29 21.38 -8.67
CA HIS A 479 6.04 22.05 -8.33
C HIS A 479 6.27 23.04 -7.19
N LEU A 480 5.33 23.94 -6.93
CA LEU A 480 5.39 24.87 -5.81
C LEU A 480 5.39 24.18 -4.44
N ASP A 481 4.70 23.05 -4.30
CA ASP A 481 4.55 22.35 -3.01
C ASP A 481 5.80 21.61 -2.50
N VAL A 482 6.85 21.53 -3.31
CA VAL A 482 8.18 21.12 -2.84
C VAL A 482 8.94 22.29 -2.24
N LEU A 483 8.45 23.53 -2.39
CA LEU A 483 9.05 24.75 -1.87
C LEU A 483 8.23 25.42 -0.77
N PHE A 484 6.91 25.26 -0.78
CA PHE A 484 5.98 26.04 0.05
C PHE A 484 4.74 25.23 0.39
N THR A 485 4.35 25.22 1.67
CA THR A 485 3.09 24.62 2.13
C THR A 485 2.47 25.48 3.25
N VAL A 486 1.15 25.68 3.22
CA VAL A 486 0.41 26.32 4.33
C VAL A 486 0.01 25.27 5.36
N LEU A 487 0.37 25.51 6.62
CA LEU A 487 0.22 24.56 7.73
C LEU A 487 -0.97 24.86 8.64
N GLY A 488 -1.43 26.11 8.61
CA GLY A 488 -2.48 26.64 9.47
C GLY A 488 -2.91 28.03 9.01
N GLU A 489 -3.84 28.66 9.73
CA GLU A 489 -4.47 29.93 9.33
C GLU A 489 -3.49 31.03 8.91
N LYS A 490 -2.40 31.17 9.67
CA LYS A 490 -1.30 32.12 9.39
C LYS A 490 0.06 31.49 9.61
N THR A 491 0.21 30.21 9.29
CA THR A 491 1.50 29.52 9.42
C THR A 491 1.85 28.80 8.13
N CYS A 492 3.09 28.94 7.67
CA CYS A 492 3.57 28.25 6.47
C CYS A 492 4.99 27.69 6.65
N LEU A 493 5.29 26.66 5.87
CA LEU A 493 6.61 26.05 5.71
C LEU A 493 7.15 26.44 4.34
N LEU A 494 8.40 26.89 4.28
CA LEU A 494 8.97 27.41 3.03
C LEU A 494 10.49 27.28 2.92
N ASP A 495 10.97 27.08 1.69
CA ASP A 495 12.37 27.22 1.32
C ASP A 495 12.62 28.65 0.81
N VAL A 496 13.14 29.49 1.70
CA VAL A 496 13.47 30.89 1.41
C VAL A 496 14.61 31.06 0.39
N THR A 497 15.35 30.01 0.08
CA THR A 497 16.48 30.08 -0.87
C THR A 497 16.06 29.90 -2.32
N ARG A 498 14.85 29.38 -2.57
CA ARG A 498 14.36 29.03 -3.91
C ARG A 498 13.05 29.72 -4.30
N LEU A 499 12.33 30.29 -3.35
CA LEU A 499 11.13 31.10 -3.62
C LEU A 499 11.49 32.53 -4.04
N PRO A 500 10.67 33.20 -4.87
CA PRO A 500 10.83 34.61 -5.16
C PRO A 500 10.72 35.48 -3.91
N GLU A 501 11.64 36.44 -3.76
CA GLU A 501 11.65 37.39 -2.64
C GLU A 501 10.32 38.14 -2.51
N SER A 502 9.72 38.56 -3.63
CA SER A 502 8.42 39.23 -3.65
C SER A 502 7.27 38.40 -3.09
N PHE A 503 7.33 37.07 -3.23
CA PHE A 503 6.32 36.18 -2.64
C PHE A 503 6.54 36.02 -1.13
N ILE A 504 7.79 35.94 -0.68
CA ILE A 504 8.15 35.89 0.73
C ILE A 504 7.74 37.19 1.44
N GLU A 505 8.02 38.34 0.85
CA GLU A 505 7.61 39.66 1.37
C GLU A 505 6.09 39.75 1.49
N ARG A 506 5.35 39.28 0.48
CA ARG A 506 3.89 39.21 0.55
C ARG A 506 3.40 38.38 1.71
N LEU A 507 3.92 37.16 1.91
CA LEU A 507 3.52 36.30 3.02
C LEU A 507 3.76 37.00 4.36
N LYS A 508 4.89 37.69 4.49
CA LYS A 508 5.22 38.49 5.67
C LYS A 508 4.23 39.65 5.89
N ASP A 509 3.90 40.41 4.84
CA ASP A 509 2.94 41.52 4.90
C ASP A 509 1.52 41.03 5.21
N GLU A 510 1.16 39.83 4.76
CA GLU A 510 -0.09 39.15 5.07
C GLU A 510 -0.11 38.45 6.44
N GLY A 511 0.97 38.60 7.23
CA GLY A 511 1.06 38.20 8.63
C GLY A 511 1.35 36.72 8.88
N TYR A 512 1.95 36.00 7.91
CA TYR A 512 2.31 34.60 8.09
C TYR A 512 3.50 34.42 9.05
N GLN A 513 3.35 33.54 10.03
CA GLN A 513 4.45 32.89 10.71
C GLN A 513 5.14 31.91 9.74
N MET A 514 6.41 32.17 9.49
CA MET A 514 7.22 31.46 8.49
C MET A 514 8.16 30.47 9.18
N VAL A 515 7.94 29.18 8.98
CA VAL A 515 8.87 28.11 9.35
C VAL A 515 9.81 27.87 8.17
N ILE A 516 11.10 28.12 8.36
CA ILE A 516 12.10 27.98 7.30
C ILE A 516 12.55 26.52 7.24
N ALA A 517 12.29 25.85 6.11
CA ALA A 517 12.79 24.49 5.87
C ALA A 517 14.32 24.48 5.81
N GLU A 518 14.93 23.36 6.19
CA GLU A 518 16.38 23.20 6.12
C GLU A 518 16.82 22.98 4.66
N PRO A 519 17.66 23.84 4.06
CA PRO A 519 18.01 23.72 2.64
C PRO A 519 18.66 22.38 2.25
N SER A 520 19.38 21.75 3.19
CA SER A 520 19.98 20.43 2.97
C SER A 520 18.96 19.28 2.91
N GLU A 521 17.75 19.49 3.45
CA GLU A 521 16.62 18.53 3.46
C GLU A 521 15.69 18.72 2.25
N GLN A 522 16.03 19.63 1.32
CA GLN A 522 15.23 19.83 0.11
C GLN A 522 15.25 18.61 -0.82
N VAL A 523 16.37 17.86 -0.85
CA VAL A 523 16.50 16.60 -1.63
C VAL A 523 15.56 15.50 -1.12
N THR A 524 15.15 15.61 0.14
CA THR A 524 14.19 14.73 0.83
C THR A 524 12.82 15.40 1.02
N LEU A 525 12.56 16.46 0.24
CA LEU A 525 11.26 17.13 0.16
C LEU A 525 10.81 17.77 1.48
N GLY A 526 11.71 18.47 2.18
CA GLY A 526 11.47 19.14 3.46
C GLY A 526 10.16 19.94 3.56
N CYS A 527 9.76 20.65 2.50
CA CYS A 527 8.52 21.43 2.48
C CYS A 527 7.25 20.64 2.16
N ASN A 528 7.37 19.42 1.64
CA ASN A 528 6.24 18.63 1.17
C ASN A 528 5.58 17.89 2.34
N VAL A 529 4.63 18.55 2.99
CA VAL A 529 3.88 18.01 4.12
C VAL A 529 2.38 18.06 3.83
N VAL A 530 1.59 17.17 4.41
CA VAL A 530 0.12 17.20 4.28
C VAL A 530 -0.52 17.49 5.63
N CYS A 531 -1.37 18.51 5.68
CA CYS A 531 -2.10 18.86 6.89
C CYS A 531 -3.28 17.90 7.10
N LEU A 532 -3.34 17.30 8.28
CA LEU A 532 -4.49 16.56 8.79
C LEU A 532 -5.51 17.49 9.43
N ASP A 533 -5.02 18.55 10.08
CA ASP A 533 -5.81 19.59 10.75
C ASP A 533 -4.96 20.86 10.89
N ASN A 534 -5.54 21.92 11.45
CA ASN A 534 -4.85 23.18 11.69
C ASN A 534 -3.62 22.96 12.59
N ASN A 535 -2.43 23.29 12.07
CA ASN A 535 -1.15 23.05 12.75
C ASN A 535 -0.87 21.57 13.08
N LYS A 536 -1.42 20.62 12.33
CA LYS A 536 -1.15 19.19 12.47
C LYS A 536 -0.84 18.55 11.11
N VAL A 537 0.37 18.03 10.95
CA VAL A 537 0.88 17.57 9.66
C VAL A 537 1.46 16.16 9.69
N ILE A 538 1.36 15.46 8.57
CA ILE A 538 2.22 14.31 8.26
C ILE A 538 3.43 14.83 7.48
N ALA A 539 4.63 14.54 7.99
CA ALA A 539 5.90 14.92 7.39
C ALA A 539 6.80 13.70 7.18
N VAL A 540 7.78 13.86 6.30
CA VAL A 540 8.80 12.85 6.02
C VAL A 540 9.76 12.74 7.20
N ALA A 541 9.95 11.53 7.73
CA ALA A 541 10.84 11.29 8.89
C ALA A 541 12.31 11.61 8.59
N GLU A 542 12.72 11.54 7.31
CA GLU A 542 14.07 11.83 6.83
C GLU A 542 14.46 13.33 6.90
N ASN A 543 13.58 14.20 7.41
CA ASN A 543 13.81 15.66 7.53
C ASN A 543 13.85 16.12 9.01
N PRO A 544 14.75 15.58 9.87
CA PRO A 544 14.72 15.81 11.30
C PRO A 544 14.89 17.28 11.71
N ILE A 545 15.65 18.08 10.95
CA ILE A 545 15.88 19.50 11.27
C ILE A 545 14.62 20.31 10.99
N THR A 546 14.01 20.12 9.81
CA THR A 546 12.74 20.77 9.45
C THR A 546 11.62 20.34 10.38
N ASN A 547 11.52 19.05 10.70
CA ASN A 547 10.52 18.52 11.63
C ASN A 547 10.68 19.11 13.05
N GLN A 548 11.91 19.34 13.50
CA GLN A 548 12.15 20.03 14.77
C GLN A 548 11.71 21.50 14.71
N ARG A 549 12.03 22.22 13.62
CA ARG A 549 11.58 23.62 13.44
C ARG A 549 10.06 23.76 13.39
N LEU A 550 9.37 22.79 12.79
CA LEU A 550 7.91 22.70 12.81
C LEU A 550 7.39 22.54 14.25
N ARG A 551 7.97 21.61 15.03
CA ARG A 551 7.59 21.43 16.44
C ARG A 551 7.87 22.65 17.30
N ASP A 552 9.00 23.31 17.11
CA ASP A 552 9.35 24.56 17.81
C ASP A 552 8.37 25.70 17.47
N ALA A 553 7.77 25.66 16.28
CA ALA A 553 6.73 26.58 15.84
C ALA A 553 5.31 26.22 16.33
N GLY A 554 5.16 25.17 17.15
CA GLY A 554 3.87 24.73 17.69
C GLY A 554 3.07 23.81 16.77
N ILE A 555 3.68 23.27 15.71
CA ILE A 555 3.04 22.33 14.79
C ILE A 555 3.17 20.90 15.35
N GLU A 556 2.07 20.17 15.41
CA GLU A 556 2.07 18.74 15.66
C GLU A 556 2.57 18.02 14.40
N VAL A 557 3.67 17.28 14.52
CA VAL A 557 4.32 16.59 13.40
C VAL A 557 4.26 15.09 13.61
N ILE A 558 3.52 14.41 12.73
CA ILE A 558 3.49 12.95 12.60
C ILE A 558 4.49 12.56 11.52
N GLU A 559 5.50 11.80 11.91
CA GLU A 559 6.55 11.40 10.99
C GLU A 559 6.21 10.06 10.33
N VAL A 560 6.25 10.03 9.00
CA VAL A 560 6.20 8.80 8.21
C VAL A 560 7.48 8.70 7.42
N SER A 561 8.20 7.60 7.62
CA SER A 561 9.44 7.34 6.91
C SER A 561 9.14 6.80 5.51
N MET A 562 9.75 7.40 4.48
CA MET A 562 9.44 7.06 3.09
C MET A 562 10.61 7.18 2.09
N PRO A 563 11.80 6.65 2.42
CA PRO A 563 13.00 6.86 1.60
C PRO A 563 12.93 6.28 0.19
N ASN A 564 12.16 5.21 -0.07
CA ASN A 564 11.97 4.69 -1.43
C ASN A 564 10.93 5.49 -2.22
N ILE A 565 9.94 6.08 -1.56
CA ILE A 565 8.99 7.01 -2.19
C ILE A 565 9.70 8.30 -2.63
N ILE A 566 10.57 8.86 -1.79
CA ILE A 566 11.37 10.06 -2.12
C ILE A 566 12.23 9.83 -3.38
N LYS A 567 12.76 8.61 -3.58
CA LYS A 567 13.51 8.28 -4.81
C LYS A 567 12.67 8.36 -6.09
N ASN A 568 11.34 8.27 -5.98
CA ASN A 568 10.40 8.53 -7.07
C ASN A 568 10.04 10.01 -7.23
N GLY A 569 10.52 10.89 -6.32
CA GLY A 569 10.44 12.34 -6.42
C GLY A 569 9.19 12.97 -5.81
N GLY A 570 8.53 12.30 -4.85
CA GLY A 570 7.35 12.87 -4.18
C GLY A 570 7.27 12.54 -2.69
N GLY A 571 6.43 13.27 -1.98
CA GLY A 571 6.21 13.18 -0.53
C GLY A 571 4.73 13.07 -0.15
N PRO A 572 4.39 13.25 1.15
CA PRO A 572 3.03 13.14 1.67
C PRO A 572 1.98 13.96 0.90
N ARG A 573 2.29 15.20 0.53
CA ARG A 573 1.33 16.07 -0.19
C ARG A 573 1.15 15.62 -1.64
N CYS A 574 2.24 15.19 -2.29
CA CYS A 574 2.20 14.67 -3.66
C CYS A 574 1.31 13.41 -3.75
N MET A 575 1.31 12.57 -2.72
CA MET A 575 0.55 11.31 -2.67
C MET A 575 -0.95 11.46 -2.32
N THR A 576 -1.43 12.69 -2.15
CA THR A 576 -2.79 12.95 -1.69
C THR A 576 -3.50 13.93 -2.59
N CYS A 577 -4.78 13.69 -2.86
CA CYS A 577 -5.69 14.68 -3.45
C CYS A 577 -6.90 14.85 -2.53
N PRO A 578 -6.86 15.79 -1.57
CA PRO A 578 -7.98 16.12 -0.69
C PRO A 578 -9.22 16.44 -1.50
N THR A 579 -10.32 15.78 -1.13
CA THR A 579 -11.63 16.01 -1.74
C THR A 579 -12.62 16.57 -0.74
N PHE A 580 -12.43 16.31 0.56
CA PHE A 580 -13.20 16.94 1.61
C PHE A 580 -12.32 17.31 2.80
N ARG A 581 -12.36 18.59 3.17
CA ARG A 581 -11.89 19.11 4.45
C ARG A 581 -13.08 19.74 5.16
N GLU A 582 -13.23 19.52 6.47
CA GLU A 582 -14.11 20.37 7.27
C GLU A 582 -13.50 21.77 7.33
N ASP A 583 -14.33 22.80 7.19
CA ASP A 583 -13.92 24.16 7.52
C ASP A 583 -13.43 24.15 8.98
N SER A 584 -12.28 24.76 9.24
CA SER A 584 -11.76 24.84 10.61
C SER A 584 -12.80 25.53 11.49
N ASP A 585 -13.20 24.87 12.58
CA ASP A 585 -13.94 25.52 13.67
C ASP A 585 -13.04 26.63 14.22
N VAL A 586 -13.21 27.83 13.69
CA VAL A 586 -12.57 29.03 14.23
C VAL A 586 -13.22 29.25 15.58
N HIS A 587 -12.63 28.74 16.65
CA HIS A 587 -12.92 29.30 17.96
C HIS A 587 -12.43 30.75 17.92
N PRO A 588 -13.34 31.74 18.03
CA PRO A 588 -13.01 33.15 17.95
C PRO A 588 -12.13 33.63 19.11
#